data_AF-A0AAE2BGW3-F1
#
_entry.id   AF-A0AAE2BGW3-F1
#
_cell.length_a   1.000
_cell.length_b   1.000
_cell.length_c   1.000
_cell.angle_alpha   90.00
_cell.angle_beta   90.00
_cell.angle_gamma   90.00
#
_symmetry.space_group_name_H-M   'P 1'
#
loop_
_entity.id
_entity.type
_entity.pdbx_description
1 polymer ?
#
loop_
_entity_poly.entity_id
_entity_poly.type
_entity_poly.pdbx_seq_one_letter_code
_entity_poly.pdbx_strand_id
1 'polypeptide(L)'
;MAFFCPAIATTISTSAASCFPFSPPSAMEFSHLFLNKSSLSTKKNSAKFACKAKDSSENNQKNDEKENQELILHRRDFLLIGLSSTAIYQTGVSLSTSSSVSPDHLNCVDAAKPDGLPVNCCPPSRAGMEVTDYIPSPTATTCVRRPVHTANGRDNMVKYRKAVELMKQLPASDPRGFMQQANVHCAYCNGGYNQEGYSNVKFEVHRSLLFFPFHRWYLYFYERICRKLLQDETFALPFWNYDSPSGMEIPAMFNDSSSSLYDSLRNQDHLPPAVVDLNGDFLVTGIPPEKTQIDYNLNLMYKQMITNATTPRLFFGQPYRAGDDNPTRSGSGSGSIETAPHNAVHAWWVTPDSPS
;
A
#
# COMPACT_ATOMS: atom_id res chain seq x y z
N MET A 1 19.60 -29.16 -13.45
CA MET A 1 20.92 -29.08 -14.14
C MET A 1 21.54 -27.76 -13.71
N ALA A 2 22.76 -27.86 -13.17
CA ALA A 2 23.54 -26.76 -12.64
C ALA A 2 23.77 -25.63 -13.66
N PHE A 3 24.08 -24.41 -13.20
CA PHE A 3 25.45 -23.85 -13.30
C PHE A 3 25.55 -22.45 -12.67
N PHE A 4 26.65 -22.25 -11.94
CA PHE A 4 27.18 -21.04 -11.31
C PHE A 4 27.71 -20.01 -12.33
N CYS A 5 27.79 -18.72 -11.93
CA CYS A 5 28.87 -17.79 -12.30
C CYS A 5 28.84 -16.51 -11.42
N PRO A 6 29.92 -15.68 -11.35
CA PRO A 6 30.90 -15.74 -10.26
C PRO A 6 31.00 -14.44 -9.44
N ALA A 7 31.57 -14.57 -8.24
CA ALA A 7 31.97 -13.45 -7.38
C ALA A 7 33.18 -12.69 -7.96
N ILE A 8 33.09 -11.37 -8.02
CA ILE A 8 34.23 -10.48 -8.29
C ILE A 8 34.91 -10.20 -6.96
N ALA A 9 36.16 -10.67 -6.84
CA ALA A 9 37.05 -10.36 -5.74
C ALA A 9 37.61 -8.95 -5.93
N THR A 10 37.39 -8.06 -4.95
CA THR A 10 38.10 -6.79 -4.85
C THR A 10 39.03 -6.85 -3.65
N THR A 11 40.34 -6.86 -3.92
CA THR A 11 41.41 -6.77 -2.93
C THR A 11 41.38 -5.43 -2.21
N ILE A 12 41.24 -5.44 -0.89
CA ILE A 12 41.41 -4.24 -0.04
C ILE A 12 42.73 -4.40 0.73
N SER A 13 43.61 -3.42 0.53
CA SER A 13 44.91 -3.28 1.17
C SER A 13 44.74 -3.03 2.67
N THR A 14 45.46 -3.81 3.49
CA THR A 14 45.52 -3.68 4.94
C THR A 14 46.43 -2.51 5.35
N SER A 15 45.89 -1.54 6.09
CA SER A 15 46.69 -0.67 6.96
C SER A 15 46.23 -0.82 8.40
N ALA A 16 47.18 -1.10 9.27
CA ALA A 16 46.96 -1.42 10.68
C ALA A 16 47.04 -0.17 11.57
N ALA A 17 46.25 -0.25 12.65
CA ALA A 17 46.44 0.32 13.99
C ALA A 17 46.14 1.82 14.24
N SER A 18 45.15 2.04 15.11
CA SER A 18 45.42 2.60 16.45
C SER A 18 44.22 2.36 17.39
N CYS A 19 44.46 1.64 18.47
CA CYS A 19 43.54 1.49 19.60
C CYS A 19 43.66 2.70 20.52
N PHE A 20 42.53 3.29 20.91
CA PHE A 20 42.41 4.03 22.17
C PHE A 20 41.10 3.63 22.87
N PRO A 21 41.12 3.44 24.20
CA PRO A 21 39.97 2.96 24.96
C PRO A 21 39.08 4.15 25.32
N PHE A 22 37.76 4.03 25.13
CA PHE A 22 36.80 4.92 25.77
C PHE A 22 35.63 4.12 26.37
N SER A 23 35.43 4.36 27.66
CA SER A 23 34.51 3.71 28.59
C SER A 23 33.02 3.87 28.18
N PRO A 24 32.13 2.95 28.61
CA PRO A 24 30.71 3.02 28.29
C PRO A 24 30.02 4.08 29.16
N PRO A 25 29.04 4.85 28.65
CA PRO A 25 28.13 5.58 29.49
C PRO A 25 27.05 4.64 30.05
N SER A 26 26.85 4.80 31.35
CA SER A 26 25.93 4.10 32.23
C SER A 26 24.48 4.07 31.75
N ALA A 27 23.77 3.03 32.19
CA ALA A 27 22.33 2.85 32.08
C ALA A 27 21.55 4.13 32.44
N MET A 28 20.63 4.55 31.58
CA MET A 28 19.56 5.47 31.94
C MET A 28 18.25 4.69 32.04
N GLU A 29 17.75 4.59 33.27
CA GLU A 29 16.39 4.21 33.63
C GLU A 29 15.36 5.11 32.91
N PHE A 30 14.42 4.51 32.21
CA PHE A 30 13.22 5.21 31.76
C PHE A 30 12.28 5.42 32.96
N SER A 31 12.24 6.66 33.44
CA SER A 31 11.30 7.09 34.48
C SER A 31 9.87 7.16 33.92
N HIS A 32 8.97 6.42 34.56
CA HIS A 32 7.52 6.55 34.43
C HIS A 32 7.06 7.89 35.01
N LEU A 33 6.84 8.91 34.18
CA LEU A 33 6.12 10.11 34.59
C LEU A 33 5.29 10.61 33.41
N PHE A 34 3.96 10.43 33.47
CA PHE A 34 2.94 11.44 33.18
C PHE A 34 1.55 10.85 33.49
N LEU A 35 1.26 10.71 34.79
CA LEU A 35 -0.09 10.87 35.30
C LEU A 35 -0.10 12.22 35.99
N ASN A 36 -0.79 13.21 35.42
CA ASN A 36 -1.27 14.32 36.23
C ASN A 36 -2.69 14.66 35.84
N LYS A 37 -3.62 14.24 36.71
CA LYS A 37 -4.93 14.84 36.85
C LYS A 37 -4.74 16.29 37.24
N SER A 38 -5.36 17.22 36.52
CA SER A 38 -5.76 18.49 37.11
C SER A 38 -7.24 18.72 36.84
N SER A 39 -7.95 18.99 37.92
CA SER A 39 -9.39 19.21 37.96
C SER A 39 -9.73 20.68 37.69
N LEU A 40 -10.87 20.87 37.03
CA LEU A 40 -11.80 22.00 37.08
C LEU A 40 -11.32 23.39 36.60
N SER A 41 -11.98 23.87 35.54
CA SER A 41 -12.79 25.09 35.65
C SER A 41 -13.85 25.15 34.55
N THR A 42 -15.12 25.09 34.96
CA THR A 42 -16.29 25.35 34.12
C THR A 42 -16.39 26.83 33.79
N LYS A 43 -16.17 27.21 32.52
CA LYS A 43 -16.72 28.43 31.94
C LYS A 43 -17.62 28.06 30.76
N LYS A 44 -18.93 28.18 30.98
CA LYS A 44 -19.94 28.23 29.91
C LYS A 44 -19.67 29.47 29.06
N ASN A 45 -19.37 29.29 27.79
CA ASN A 45 -19.65 30.29 26.76
C ASN A 45 -20.32 29.56 25.60
N SER A 46 -21.62 29.76 25.47
CA SER A 46 -22.45 29.32 24.36
C SER A 46 -22.14 30.18 23.13
N ALA A 47 -21.43 29.63 22.15
CA ALA A 47 -21.36 30.22 20.82
C ALA A 47 -22.48 29.62 19.96
N LYS A 48 -23.50 30.43 19.67
CA LYS A 48 -24.57 30.11 18.71
C LYS A 48 -23.97 30.16 17.30
N PHE A 49 -24.09 29.07 16.54
CA PHE A 49 -23.84 29.09 15.10
C PHE A 49 -25.03 29.77 14.41
N ALA A 50 -24.79 30.92 13.79
CA ALA A 50 -25.76 31.59 12.92
C ALA A 50 -25.32 31.43 11.46
N CYS A 51 -26.14 30.76 10.66
CA CYS A 51 -26.01 30.76 9.20
C CYS A 51 -26.43 32.14 8.68
N LYS A 52 -25.57 32.81 7.93
CA LYS A 52 -25.96 33.98 7.13
C LYS A 52 -25.68 33.70 5.67
N ALA A 53 -26.76 33.76 4.88
CA ALA A 53 -26.74 33.74 3.43
C ALA A 53 -26.13 35.04 2.88
N LYS A 54 -25.54 34.92 1.70
CA LYS A 54 -24.86 35.97 0.93
C LYS A 54 -25.89 36.98 0.39
N ASP A 55 -25.59 38.26 0.52
CA ASP A 55 -26.11 39.30 -0.37
C ASP A 55 -24.95 40.16 -0.89
N SER A 56 -25.11 40.55 -2.15
CA SER A 56 -24.18 41.25 -3.02
C SER A 56 -24.16 42.78 -2.79
N SER A 57 -22.97 43.38 -2.77
CA SER A 57 -22.73 44.72 -3.35
C SER A 57 -21.23 45.06 -3.39
N GLU A 58 -20.83 45.70 -4.50
CA GLU A 58 -19.50 46.18 -4.88
C GLU A 58 -18.96 47.32 -3.99
N ASN A 59 -17.63 47.40 -3.75
CA ASN A 59 -16.68 48.28 -4.46
C ASN A 59 -15.41 48.66 -3.64
N ASN A 60 -14.30 48.77 -4.40
CA ASN A 60 -13.07 49.56 -4.22
C ASN A 60 -11.86 49.12 -3.32
N GLN A 61 -10.76 48.76 -4.03
CA GLN A 61 -9.35 49.23 -3.93
C GLN A 61 -8.75 49.47 -2.53
N LYS A 62 -7.56 48.95 -2.12
CA LYS A 62 -6.22 49.08 -2.75
C LYS A 62 -5.15 48.26 -1.97
N ASN A 63 -4.12 47.81 -2.70
CA ASN A 63 -2.68 47.58 -2.38
C ASN A 63 -2.20 46.60 -1.29
N ASP A 64 -1.51 45.57 -1.80
CA ASP A 64 -0.18 45.04 -1.45
C ASP A 64 0.14 44.69 0.02
N GLU A 65 0.14 43.39 0.29
CA GLU A 65 1.23 42.74 1.02
C GLU A 65 1.37 41.28 0.55
N LYS A 66 2.57 40.93 0.07
CA LYS A 66 2.96 39.56 -0.30
C LYS A 66 3.04 38.74 0.99
N GLU A 67 2.06 37.89 1.22
CA GLU A 67 2.14 36.86 2.25
C GLU A 67 2.12 35.48 1.59
N ASN A 68 3.15 34.68 1.91
CA ASN A 68 3.28 33.27 1.53
C ASN A 68 2.03 32.51 1.99
N GLN A 69 1.11 32.23 1.06
CA GLN A 69 0.05 31.27 1.31
C GLN A 69 0.65 29.87 1.22
N GLU A 70 1.06 29.33 2.36
CA GLU A 70 1.08 27.88 2.56
C GLU A 70 -0.31 27.34 2.20
N LEU A 71 -0.37 26.55 1.13
CA LEU A 71 -1.55 25.79 0.75
C LEU A 71 -1.83 24.76 1.86
N ILE A 72 -2.72 25.11 2.79
CA ILE A 72 -3.34 24.14 3.69
C ILE A 72 -4.31 23.31 2.83
N LEU A 73 -3.80 22.21 2.28
CA LEU A 73 -4.58 21.26 1.50
C LEU A 73 -5.38 20.37 2.47
N HIS A 74 -6.71 20.46 2.44
CA HIS A 74 -7.55 19.64 3.30
C HIS A 74 -7.59 18.18 2.80
N ARG A 75 -7.71 17.23 3.75
CA ARG A 75 -7.74 15.77 3.51
C ARG A 75 -8.73 15.30 2.43
N ARG A 76 -9.76 16.10 2.11
CA ARG A 76 -10.78 15.80 1.09
C ARG A 76 -10.35 16.19 -0.31
N ASP A 77 -9.50 17.21 -0.45
CA ASP A 77 -9.07 17.72 -1.76
C ASP A 77 -8.10 16.76 -2.44
N PHE A 78 -7.28 16.04 -1.64
CA PHE A 78 -6.37 15.01 -2.17
C PHE A 78 -7.10 13.78 -2.75
N LEU A 79 -8.28 13.44 -2.23
CA LEU A 79 -9.07 12.30 -2.73
C LEU A 79 -9.76 12.60 -4.08
N LEU A 80 -9.95 13.87 -4.43
CA LEU A 80 -10.62 14.30 -5.66
C LEU A 80 -9.63 14.53 -6.81
N ILE A 81 -8.40 14.95 -6.50
CA ILE A 81 -7.36 15.19 -7.50
C ILE A 81 -6.88 13.89 -8.17
N GLY A 82 -7.01 12.74 -7.50
CA GLY A 82 -6.56 11.44 -8.03
C GLY A 82 -7.54 10.70 -8.94
N LEU A 83 -8.80 11.13 -9.06
CA LEU A 83 -9.85 10.34 -9.74
C LEU A 83 -10.89 11.16 -10.52
N SER A 84 -10.70 12.47 -10.73
CA SER A 84 -11.62 13.25 -11.56
C SER A 84 -10.88 14.27 -12.43
N SER A 85 -10.62 13.89 -13.67
CA SER A 85 -10.74 14.85 -14.76
C SER A 85 -12.22 15.23 -14.80
N THR A 86 -12.55 16.52 -14.82
CA THR A 86 -13.92 17.10 -14.88
C THR A 86 -14.71 17.25 -13.57
N ALA A 87 -14.16 17.98 -12.59
CA ALA A 87 -14.99 18.75 -11.64
C ALA A 87 -14.23 19.94 -11.01
N ILE A 88 -13.61 20.80 -11.84
CA ILE A 88 -13.19 22.14 -11.41
C ILE A 88 -13.71 23.14 -12.43
N TYR A 89 -15.00 23.49 -12.33
CA TYR A 89 -15.46 24.79 -12.81
C TYR A 89 -15.64 25.67 -11.57
N GLN A 90 -15.03 26.85 -11.61
CA GLN A 90 -15.04 27.93 -10.61
C GLN A 90 -14.02 27.90 -9.47
N THR A 91 -12.73 27.81 -9.81
CA THR A 91 -11.74 28.80 -9.34
C THR A 91 -10.64 28.90 -10.40
N GLY A 92 -10.30 30.12 -10.82
CA GLY A 92 -9.39 30.42 -11.93
C GLY A 92 -7.92 30.16 -11.63
N VAL A 93 -7.57 28.95 -11.17
CA VAL A 93 -6.20 28.47 -11.13
C VAL A 93 -5.93 27.73 -12.44
N SER A 94 -5.17 28.35 -13.34
CA SER A 94 -4.58 27.64 -14.48
C SER A 94 -3.55 26.65 -13.92
N LEU A 95 -4.04 25.49 -13.49
CA LEU A 95 -3.22 24.35 -13.17
C LEU A 95 -2.68 23.86 -14.51
N SER A 96 -1.38 23.99 -14.76
CA SER A 96 -0.75 23.37 -15.92
C SER A 96 -1.26 21.92 -16.00
N THR A 97 -2.00 21.59 -17.06
CA THR A 97 -2.62 20.28 -17.26
C THR A 97 -1.53 19.25 -17.47
N SER A 98 -0.96 18.77 -16.36
CA SER A 98 -0.18 17.55 -16.40
C SER A 98 -1.16 16.41 -16.61
N SER A 99 -1.18 15.87 -17.81
CA SER A 99 -2.06 14.77 -18.19
C SER A 99 -1.90 13.63 -17.18
N SER A 100 -3.00 13.27 -16.51
CA SER A 100 -3.08 12.07 -15.69
C SER A 100 -2.72 10.85 -16.55
N VAL A 101 -1.96 9.93 -15.97
CA VAL A 101 -1.60 8.69 -16.65
C VAL A 101 -2.73 7.67 -16.50
N SER A 102 -3.11 7.05 -17.61
CA SER A 102 -4.12 5.98 -17.68
C SER A 102 -3.57 4.79 -18.44
N PRO A 103 -3.96 3.55 -18.10
CA PRO A 103 -3.62 2.40 -18.92
C PRO A 103 -4.46 2.40 -20.20
N ASP A 104 -3.86 1.99 -21.31
CA ASP A 104 -4.59 1.48 -22.46
C ASP A 104 -5.19 0.13 -22.10
N HIS A 105 -6.30 0.18 -21.38
CA HIS A 105 -6.97 -1.01 -20.89
C HIS A 105 -7.45 -1.87 -22.07
N LEU A 106 -7.81 -1.28 -23.22
CA LEU A 106 -8.30 -2.00 -24.40
C LEU A 106 -7.25 -2.97 -24.96
N ASN A 107 -5.99 -2.57 -24.96
CA ASN A 107 -4.89 -3.35 -25.52
C ASN A 107 -4.00 -3.94 -24.43
N CYS A 108 -4.47 -5.05 -23.84
CA CYS A 108 -3.63 -5.85 -22.95
C CYS A 108 -2.62 -6.70 -23.75
N VAL A 109 -1.40 -6.80 -23.23
CA VAL A 109 -0.32 -7.63 -23.78
C VAL A 109 0.24 -8.56 -22.71
N ASP A 110 1.08 -9.51 -23.11
CA ASP A 110 1.81 -10.36 -22.17
C ASP A 110 2.66 -9.49 -21.23
N ALA A 111 2.53 -9.76 -19.94
CA ALA A 111 3.34 -9.17 -18.90
C ALA A 111 4.69 -9.92 -18.80
N ALA A 112 5.64 -9.34 -18.07
CA ALA A 112 6.95 -9.94 -17.83
C ALA A 112 7.04 -10.53 -16.43
N LYS A 113 7.39 -11.81 -16.35
CA LYS A 113 7.81 -12.42 -15.10
C LYS A 113 9.13 -11.80 -14.61
N PRO A 114 9.48 -11.97 -13.32
CA PRO A 114 10.76 -11.58 -12.76
C PRO A 114 11.99 -12.18 -13.48
N ASP A 115 11.88 -13.38 -14.04
CA ASP A 115 12.91 -14.01 -14.87
C ASP A 115 12.94 -13.48 -16.33
N GLY A 116 12.05 -12.54 -16.67
CA GLY A 116 11.90 -11.94 -17.98
C GLY A 116 11.05 -12.74 -18.96
N LEU A 117 10.54 -13.92 -18.57
CA LEU A 117 9.67 -14.71 -19.44
C LEU A 117 8.28 -14.07 -19.56
N PRO A 118 7.61 -14.19 -20.73
CA PRO A 118 6.26 -13.68 -20.89
C PRO A 118 5.25 -14.47 -20.03
N VAL A 119 4.26 -13.77 -19.51
CA VAL A 119 3.09 -14.34 -18.82
C VAL A 119 1.82 -13.62 -19.25
N ASN A 120 0.83 -14.39 -19.68
CA ASN A 120 -0.47 -13.84 -20.05
C ASN A 120 -1.32 -13.63 -18.81
N CYS A 121 -1.46 -12.37 -18.41
CA CYS A 121 -2.31 -11.93 -17.30
C CYS A 121 -3.49 -11.08 -17.78
N CYS A 122 -3.82 -11.15 -19.07
CA CYS A 122 -4.88 -10.34 -19.62
C CYS A 122 -6.25 -10.77 -19.09
N PRO A 123 -7.13 -9.81 -18.79
CA PRO A 123 -8.48 -10.14 -18.35
C PRO A 123 -9.22 -10.91 -19.45
N PRO A 124 -10.22 -11.74 -19.09
CA PRO A 124 -11.03 -12.44 -20.06
C PRO A 124 -11.71 -11.45 -21.03
N SER A 125 -11.94 -11.89 -22.27
CA SER A 125 -12.40 -11.06 -23.38
C SER A 125 -13.56 -10.13 -23.01
N ARG A 126 -13.44 -8.84 -23.38
CA ARG A 126 -14.44 -7.79 -23.17
C ARG A 126 -15.62 -7.83 -24.14
N ALA A 127 -15.85 -8.92 -24.88
CA ALA A 127 -16.91 -8.97 -25.87
C ALA A 127 -18.27 -8.60 -25.25
N GLY A 128 -18.73 -7.37 -25.49
CA GLY A 128 -19.98 -6.81 -24.95
C GLY A 128 -19.90 -6.10 -23.59
N MET A 129 -18.73 -5.85 -23.01
CA MET A 129 -18.58 -5.09 -21.76
C MET A 129 -18.08 -3.67 -22.01
N GLU A 130 -18.94 -2.67 -21.82
CA GLU A 130 -18.61 -1.25 -21.84
C GLU A 130 -17.98 -0.83 -20.50
N VAL A 131 -16.91 -0.04 -20.55
CA VAL A 131 -16.35 0.58 -19.33
C VAL A 131 -17.25 1.74 -18.94
N THR A 132 -17.86 1.65 -17.76
CA THR A 132 -18.74 2.67 -17.22
C THR A 132 -18.09 3.42 -16.07
N ASP A 133 -18.45 4.69 -15.90
CA ASP A 133 -18.03 5.46 -14.74
C ASP A 133 -18.50 4.83 -13.43
N TYR A 134 -17.62 4.88 -12.42
CA TYR A 134 -17.97 4.42 -11.09
C TYR A 134 -18.95 5.38 -10.41
N ILE A 135 -20.10 4.86 -9.98
CA ILE A 135 -21.10 5.62 -9.22
C ILE A 135 -21.11 5.13 -7.77
N PRO A 136 -20.75 5.97 -6.78
CA PRO A 136 -20.87 5.61 -5.37
C PRO A 136 -22.31 5.29 -4.98
N SER A 137 -22.53 4.21 -4.24
CA SER A 137 -23.87 3.91 -3.71
C SER A 137 -24.20 4.84 -2.53
N PRO A 138 -25.33 5.56 -2.57
CA PRO A 138 -25.75 6.44 -1.47
C PRO A 138 -26.20 5.67 -0.23
N THR A 139 -26.50 4.38 -0.37
CA THR A 139 -26.95 3.49 0.71
C THR A 139 -25.86 2.51 1.16
N ALA A 140 -24.60 2.75 0.75
CA ALA A 140 -23.49 1.90 1.14
C ALA A 140 -23.33 1.89 2.66
N THR A 141 -23.41 0.70 3.26
CA THR A 141 -23.12 0.51 4.68
C THR A 141 -21.60 0.46 4.87
N THR A 142 -21.10 1.08 5.94
CA THR A 142 -19.68 1.03 6.30
C THR A 142 -19.30 -0.36 6.75
N CYS A 143 -18.40 -1.00 6.02
CA CYS A 143 -17.84 -2.30 6.38
C CYS A 143 -16.55 -2.13 7.19
N VAL A 144 -16.44 -2.81 8.32
CA VAL A 144 -15.31 -2.65 9.24
C VAL A 144 -14.38 -3.85 9.14
N ARG A 145 -13.22 -3.65 8.51
CA ARG A 145 -12.13 -4.63 8.49
C ARG A 145 -11.57 -4.82 9.90
N ARG A 146 -11.27 -6.06 10.28
CA ARG A 146 -10.81 -6.41 11.63
C ARG A 146 -9.44 -7.09 11.58
N PRO A 147 -8.56 -6.86 12.58
CA PRO A 147 -7.25 -7.50 12.63
C PRO A 147 -7.39 -9.01 12.76
N VAL A 148 -6.72 -9.78 11.92
CA VAL A 148 -6.85 -11.25 11.88
C VAL A 148 -6.60 -11.91 13.25
N HIS A 149 -5.67 -11.40 14.05
CA HIS A 149 -5.31 -11.98 15.36
C HIS A 149 -6.39 -11.78 16.45
N THR A 150 -7.43 -10.97 16.20
CA THR A 150 -8.54 -10.74 17.14
C THR A 150 -9.68 -11.76 16.93
N ALA A 151 -10.55 -11.94 17.92
CA ALA A 151 -11.71 -12.85 17.80
C ALA A 151 -12.58 -12.54 16.55
N ASN A 152 -13.04 -11.30 16.39
CA ASN A 152 -13.84 -10.89 15.24
C ASN A 152 -13.08 -11.01 13.89
N GLY A 153 -11.76 -10.80 13.91
CA GLY A 153 -10.93 -10.99 12.72
C GLY A 153 -10.83 -12.46 12.33
N ARG A 154 -10.69 -13.38 13.29
CA ARG A 154 -10.71 -14.83 13.06
C ARG A 154 -12.05 -15.31 12.50
N ASP A 155 -13.17 -14.76 12.97
CA ASP A 155 -14.50 -15.06 12.41
C ASP A 155 -14.63 -14.62 10.95
N ASN A 156 -14.21 -13.38 10.64
CA ASN A 156 -14.16 -12.90 9.25
C ASN A 156 -13.20 -13.73 8.38
N MET A 157 -12.15 -14.26 8.97
CA MET A 157 -11.18 -15.10 8.30
C MET A 157 -11.75 -16.47 7.89
N VAL A 158 -12.65 -17.06 8.69
CA VAL A 158 -13.40 -18.26 8.29
C VAL A 158 -14.28 -17.97 7.07
N LYS A 159 -14.97 -16.82 7.07
CA LYS A 159 -15.75 -16.36 5.91
C LYS A 159 -14.86 -16.12 4.69
N TYR A 160 -13.70 -15.50 4.87
CA TYR A 160 -12.75 -15.25 3.79
C TYR A 160 -12.22 -16.55 3.17
N ARG A 161 -11.89 -17.56 3.99
CA ARG A 161 -11.54 -18.91 3.51
C ARG A 161 -12.65 -19.47 2.60
N LYS A 162 -13.91 -19.36 3.00
CA LYS A 162 -15.04 -19.81 2.17
C LYS A 162 -15.18 -18.98 0.89
N ALA A 163 -14.97 -17.67 0.94
CA ALA A 163 -15.00 -16.81 -0.24
C ALA A 163 -13.94 -17.24 -1.26
N VAL A 164 -12.70 -17.50 -0.81
CA VAL A 164 -11.62 -17.97 -1.69
C VAL A 164 -11.91 -19.36 -2.25
N GLU A 165 -12.49 -20.26 -1.45
CA GLU A 165 -12.94 -21.57 -1.92
C GLU A 165 -13.94 -21.45 -3.08
N LEU A 166 -14.97 -20.60 -2.92
CA LEU A 166 -15.97 -20.32 -3.95
C LEU A 166 -15.34 -19.64 -5.18
N MET A 167 -14.41 -18.72 -4.95
CA MET A 167 -13.71 -17.99 -6.01
C MET A 167 -12.83 -18.93 -6.86
N LYS A 168 -12.24 -19.96 -6.25
CA LYS A 168 -11.47 -21.01 -6.95
C LYS A 168 -12.35 -22.00 -7.72
N GLN A 169 -13.64 -22.12 -7.39
CA GLN A 169 -14.60 -22.98 -8.09
C GLN A 169 -15.23 -22.31 -9.32
N LEU A 170 -15.04 -20.99 -9.51
CA LEU A 170 -15.55 -20.29 -10.67
C LEU A 170 -14.83 -20.74 -11.96
N PRO A 171 -15.50 -20.69 -13.13
CA PRO A 171 -14.86 -20.95 -14.42
C PRO A 171 -13.66 -20.03 -14.64
N ALA A 172 -12.64 -20.52 -15.35
CA ALA A 172 -11.44 -19.74 -15.64
C ALA A 172 -11.73 -18.43 -16.43
N SER A 173 -12.82 -18.38 -17.19
CA SER A 173 -13.28 -17.20 -17.93
C SER A 173 -14.04 -16.19 -17.07
N ASP A 174 -14.44 -16.55 -15.85
CA ASP A 174 -15.14 -15.63 -14.95
C ASP A 174 -14.15 -14.62 -14.38
N PRO A 175 -14.32 -13.30 -14.63
CA PRO A 175 -13.39 -12.27 -14.16
C PRO A 175 -13.27 -12.22 -12.63
N ARG A 176 -14.22 -12.81 -11.90
CA ARG A 176 -14.22 -12.89 -10.44
C ARG A 176 -13.39 -14.06 -9.91
N GLY A 177 -12.97 -14.99 -10.77
CA GLY A 177 -12.21 -16.19 -10.40
C GLY A 177 -10.88 -15.86 -9.72
N PHE A 178 -10.37 -16.79 -8.92
CA PHE A 178 -9.21 -16.52 -8.04
C PHE A 178 -7.97 -16.11 -8.83
N MET A 179 -7.67 -16.85 -9.91
CA MET A 179 -6.56 -16.50 -10.79
C MET A 179 -6.81 -15.21 -11.58
N GLN A 180 -8.07 -14.89 -11.91
CA GLN A 180 -8.36 -13.62 -12.59
C GLN A 180 -8.15 -12.42 -11.68
N GLN A 181 -8.48 -12.55 -10.39
CA GLN A 181 -8.12 -11.52 -9.41
C GLN A 181 -6.61 -11.39 -9.27
N ALA A 182 -5.84 -12.48 -9.20
CA ALA A 182 -4.38 -12.43 -9.20
C ALA A 182 -3.79 -11.78 -10.46
N ASN A 183 -4.39 -12.07 -11.63
CA ASN A 183 -3.99 -11.51 -12.92
C ASN A 183 -4.17 -9.98 -13.00
N VAL A 184 -5.10 -9.38 -12.23
CA VAL A 184 -5.21 -7.92 -12.13
C VAL A 184 -3.90 -7.32 -11.63
N HIS A 185 -3.32 -7.89 -10.56
CA HIS A 185 -2.02 -7.41 -10.07
C HIS A 185 -0.93 -7.62 -11.13
N CYS A 186 -0.83 -8.81 -11.71
CA CYS A 186 0.16 -9.07 -12.75
C CYS A 186 0.07 -8.08 -13.93
N ALA A 187 -1.12 -7.85 -14.50
CA ALA A 187 -1.26 -6.99 -15.67
C ALA A 187 -0.89 -5.52 -15.41
N TYR A 188 -1.23 -5.00 -14.23
CA TYR A 188 -0.97 -3.60 -13.86
C TYR A 188 0.44 -3.34 -13.33
N CYS A 189 1.14 -4.38 -12.87
CA CYS A 189 2.41 -4.27 -12.16
C CYS A 189 3.59 -4.87 -12.92
N ASN A 190 3.34 -5.62 -14.00
CA ASN A 190 4.36 -6.34 -14.76
C ASN A 190 4.31 -6.02 -16.28
N GLY A 191 3.76 -4.86 -16.66
CA GLY A 191 3.81 -4.36 -18.04
C GLY A 191 2.77 -4.94 -19.00
N GLY A 192 1.66 -5.45 -18.47
CA GLY A 192 0.53 -5.94 -19.26
C GLY A 192 -0.25 -4.85 -19.99
N TYR A 193 -0.04 -3.58 -19.63
CA TYR A 193 -0.63 -2.42 -20.31
C TYR A 193 0.42 -1.39 -20.71
N ASN A 194 0.19 -0.75 -21.85
CA ASN A 194 0.86 0.51 -22.20
C ASN A 194 0.04 1.68 -21.65
N GLN A 195 0.61 2.89 -21.66
CA GLN A 195 -0.13 4.10 -21.32
C GLN A 195 -1.03 4.53 -22.49
N GLU A 196 -2.22 5.00 -22.17
CA GLU A 196 -3.14 5.56 -23.15
C GLU A 196 -2.50 6.77 -23.87
N GLY A 197 -2.48 6.74 -25.20
CA GLY A 197 -1.81 7.76 -26.03
C GLY A 197 -0.29 7.60 -26.17
N TYR A 198 0.34 6.64 -25.49
CA TYR A 198 1.78 6.38 -25.53
C TYR A 198 2.07 4.87 -25.68
N SER A 199 1.89 4.35 -26.90
CA SER A 199 1.94 2.91 -27.20
C SER A 199 3.26 2.20 -26.88
N ASN A 200 4.37 2.93 -26.74
CA ASN A 200 5.69 2.37 -26.41
C ASN A 200 6.10 2.58 -24.95
N VAL A 201 5.23 3.15 -24.12
CA VAL A 201 5.53 3.42 -22.70
C VAL A 201 4.63 2.55 -21.84
N LYS A 202 5.24 1.77 -20.94
CA LYS A 202 4.50 0.87 -20.05
C LYS A 202 3.77 1.64 -18.95
N PHE A 203 2.59 1.13 -18.60
CA PHE A 203 1.86 1.59 -17.43
C PHE A 203 2.33 0.81 -16.20
N GLU A 204 2.54 1.49 -15.08
CA GLU A 204 2.98 0.89 -13.82
C GLU A 204 2.35 1.62 -12.64
N VAL A 205 1.76 0.85 -11.73
CA VAL A 205 1.09 1.39 -10.54
C VAL A 205 2.03 1.53 -9.34
N HIS A 206 3.14 0.79 -9.35
CA HIS A 206 4.18 0.85 -8.32
C HIS A 206 5.14 2.00 -8.51
N ARG A 207 5.90 2.29 -7.45
CA ARG A 207 6.97 3.29 -7.38
C ARG A 207 6.47 4.69 -7.75
N SER A 208 5.26 5.02 -7.34
CA SER A 208 4.64 6.31 -7.61
C SER A 208 3.45 6.59 -6.68
N LEU A 209 2.90 7.80 -6.80
CA LEU A 209 1.63 8.19 -6.17
C LEU A 209 0.45 7.24 -6.45
N LEU A 210 0.52 6.40 -7.50
CA LEU A 210 -0.56 5.47 -7.85
C LEU A 210 -0.63 4.24 -6.94
N PHE A 211 0.43 3.94 -6.19
CA PHE A 211 0.54 2.73 -5.37
C PHE A 211 -0.68 2.56 -4.44
N PHE A 212 -0.94 3.55 -3.57
CA PHE A 212 -2.05 3.49 -2.63
C PHE A 212 -3.45 3.49 -3.28
N PRO A 213 -3.80 4.41 -4.21
CA PRO A 213 -5.13 4.44 -4.78
C PRO A 213 -5.44 3.21 -5.63
N PHE A 214 -4.47 2.67 -6.39
CA PHE A 214 -4.67 1.44 -7.16
C PHE A 214 -4.99 0.26 -6.24
N HIS A 215 -4.15 0.00 -5.23
CA HIS A 215 -4.36 -1.12 -4.31
C HIS A 215 -5.64 -0.96 -3.48
N ARG A 216 -6.05 0.28 -3.17
CA ARG A 216 -7.35 0.55 -2.54
C ARG A 216 -8.50 0.10 -3.45
N TRP A 217 -8.48 0.45 -4.72
CA TRP A 217 -9.52 0.05 -5.68
C TRP A 217 -9.51 -1.44 -5.97
N TYR A 218 -8.33 -2.04 -6.10
CA TYR A 218 -8.19 -3.48 -6.26
C TYR A 218 -8.85 -4.22 -5.09
N LEU A 219 -8.50 -3.87 -3.85
CA LEU A 219 -9.10 -4.47 -2.66
C LEU A 219 -10.59 -4.11 -2.47
N TYR A 220 -11.02 -2.94 -2.95
CA TYR A 220 -12.42 -2.53 -2.90
C TYR A 220 -13.31 -3.48 -3.72
N PHE A 221 -12.95 -3.73 -4.98
CA PHE A 221 -13.71 -4.66 -5.82
C PHE A 221 -13.53 -6.12 -5.39
N TYR A 222 -12.32 -6.52 -5.00
CA TYR A 222 -12.06 -7.87 -4.47
C TYR A 222 -12.94 -8.20 -3.25
N GLU A 223 -13.06 -7.28 -2.29
CA GLU A 223 -13.93 -7.44 -1.12
C GLU A 223 -15.41 -7.58 -1.52
N ARG A 224 -15.88 -6.79 -2.49
CA ARG A 224 -17.27 -6.86 -2.98
C ARG A 224 -17.56 -8.15 -3.73
N ILE A 225 -16.58 -8.68 -4.48
CA ILE A 225 -16.68 -10.01 -5.08
C ILE A 225 -16.84 -11.07 -3.99
N CYS A 226 -16.04 -10.99 -2.92
CA CYS A 226 -16.17 -11.90 -1.78
C CYS A 226 -17.58 -11.83 -1.15
N ARG A 227 -18.12 -10.62 -0.90
CA ARG A 227 -19.51 -10.44 -0.41
C ARG A 227 -20.52 -11.13 -1.32
N LYS A 228 -20.40 -10.92 -2.63
CA LYS A 228 -21.33 -11.46 -3.61
C LYS A 228 -21.30 -12.98 -3.66
N LEU A 229 -20.12 -13.59 -3.57
CA LEU A 229 -19.96 -15.05 -3.55
C LEU A 229 -20.46 -15.66 -2.23
N LEU A 230 -20.20 -15.00 -1.11
CA LEU A 230 -20.69 -15.41 0.21
C LEU A 230 -22.19 -15.19 0.41
N GLN A 231 -22.81 -14.33 -0.40
CA GLN A 231 -24.14 -13.78 -0.15
C GLN A 231 -24.23 -13.10 1.23
N ASP A 232 -23.15 -12.42 1.62
CA ASP A 232 -23.02 -11.72 2.90
C ASP A 232 -22.57 -10.27 2.65
N GLU A 233 -23.53 -9.35 2.58
CA GLU A 233 -23.26 -7.92 2.38
C GLU A 233 -22.53 -7.28 3.56
N THR A 234 -22.48 -7.94 4.73
CA THR A 234 -21.79 -7.44 5.92
C THR A 234 -20.31 -7.83 5.96
N PHE A 235 -19.89 -8.77 5.11
CA PHE A 235 -18.52 -9.26 5.10
C PHE A 235 -17.51 -8.13 4.84
N ALA A 236 -16.43 -8.12 5.60
CA ALA A 236 -15.28 -7.25 5.39
C ALA A 236 -14.01 -8.09 5.42
N LEU A 237 -13.08 -7.79 4.52
CA LEU A 237 -11.78 -8.46 4.53
C LEU A 237 -11.13 -8.23 5.90
N PRO A 238 -10.62 -9.28 6.55
CA PRO A 238 -9.74 -9.11 7.68
C PRO A 238 -8.38 -8.59 7.17
N PHE A 239 -7.57 -8.04 8.06
CA PHE A 239 -6.25 -7.54 7.69
C PHE A 239 -5.17 -8.04 8.64
N TRP A 240 -3.99 -8.29 8.08
CA TRP A 240 -2.80 -8.65 8.85
C TRP A 240 -2.27 -7.37 9.52
N ASN A 241 -2.34 -7.34 10.86
CA ASN A 241 -2.02 -6.16 11.66
C ASN A 241 -0.59 -6.29 12.23
N TYR A 242 0.39 -6.29 11.34
CA TYR A 242 1.81 -6.41 11.66
C TYR A 242 2.42 -5.14 12.29
N ASP A 243 1.61 -4.11 12.54
CA ASP A 243 1.93 -2.92 13.32
C ASP A 243 1.56 -3.04 14.81
N SER A 244 1.01 -4.19 15.24
CA SER A 244 0.81 -4.56 16.65
C SER A 244 1.59 -5.83 16.97
N PRO A 245 2.26 -5.92 18.14
CA PRO A 245 3.05 -7.09 18.51
C PRO A 245 2.30 -8.42 18.37
N SER A 246 1.04 -8.48 18.83
CA SER A 246 0.20 -9.69 18.75
C SER A 246 -0.25 -10.07 17.34
N GLY A 247 0.05 -9.24 16.34
CA GLY A 247 -0.28 -9.46 14.95
C GLY A 247 0.92 -9.54 14.03
N MET A 248 2.16 -9.59 14.53
CA MET A 248 3.37 -9.63 13.70
C MET A 248 3.69 -11.02 13.14
N GLU A 249 3.09 -12.08 13.66
CA GLU A 249 3.19 -13.41 13.06
C GLU A 249 2.24 -13.54 11.87
N ILE A 250 2.66 -14.30 10.86
CA ILE A 250 1.77 -14.70 9.76
C ILE A 250 0.54 -15.42 10.36
N PRO A 251 -0.70 -15.07 9.99
CA PRO A 251 -1.86 -15.79 10.52
C PRO A 251 -1.81 -17.29 10.21
N ALA A 252 -1.81 -18.13 11.25
CA ALA A 252 -1.61 -19.58 11.15
C ALA A 252 -2.54 -20.30 10.16
N MET A 253 -3.72 -19.75 9.89
CA MET A 253 -4.68 -20.29 8.93
C MET A 253 -4.24 -20.24 7.45
N PHE A 254 -3.18 -19.50 7.16
CA PHE A 254 -2.49 -19.58 5.87
C PHE A 254 -1.56 -20.80 5.78
N ASN A 255 -1.23 -21.47 6.89
CA ASN A 255 -0.36 -22.64 6.89
C ASN A 255 -1.09 -24.00 6.94
N ASP A 256 -2.42 -24.00 6.94
CA ASP A 256 -3.20 -25.24 6.90
C ASP A 256 -3.31 -25.74 5.46
N SER A 257 -2.61 -26.82 5.11
CA SER A 257 -2.60 -27.40 3.75
C SER A 257 -3.97 -27.86 3.24
N SER A 258 -4.96 -28.05 4.13
CA SER A 258 -6.34 -28.37 3.76
C SER A 258 -7.17 -27.12 3.43
N SER A 259 -6.66 -25.93 3.74
CA SER A 259 -7.34 -24.65 3.56
C SER A 259 -7.27 -24.14 2.12
N SER A 260 -8.36 -23.53 1.65
CA SER A 260 -8.37 -22.79 0.38
C SER A 260 -7.41 -21.59 0.36
N LEU A 261 -6.94 -21.15 1.53
CA LEU A 261 -5.98 -20.05 1.69
C LEU A 261 -4.51 -20.52 1.68
N TYR A 262 -4.27 -21.83 1.66
CA TYR A 262 -2.93 -22.39 1.58
C TYR A 262 -2.25 -22.04 0.27
N ASP A 263 -0.94 -21.84 0.36
CA ASP A 263 -0.04 -21.66 -0.77
C ASP A 263 1.28 -22.36 -0.42
N SER A 264 1.67 -23.34 -1.23
CA SER A 264 2.88 -24.14 -1.03
C SER A 264 4.17 -23.38 -1.34
N LEU A 265 4.07 -22.23 -2.02
CA LEU A 265 5.23 -21.39 -2.38
C LEU A 265 5.67 -20.47 -1.24
N ARG A 266 5.04 -20.59 -0.07
CA ARG A 266 5.40 -19.82 1.12
C ARG A 266 6.71 -20.30 1.73
N ASN A 267 7.52 -19.34 2.20
CA ASN A 267 8.70 -19.65 2.99
C ASN A 267 8.29 -20.30 4.32
N GLN A 268 8.65 -21.57 4.48
CA GLN A 268 8.29 -22.36 5.66
C GLN A 268 9.00 -21.89 6.93
N ASP A 269 10.19 -21.28 6.80
CA ASP A 269 10.98 -20.77 7.92
C ASP A 269 10.41 -19.48 8.53
N HIS A 270 9.49 -18.83 7.82
CA HIS A 270 8.90 -17.53 8.16
C HIS A 270 7.48 -17.62 8.73
N LEU A 271 6.97 -18.85 8.90
CA LEU A 271 5.67 -19.14 9.49
C LEU A 271 5.74 -19.07 11.03
N PRO A 272 4.58 -18.99 11.73
CA PRO A 272 4.55 -19.00 13.18
C PRO A 272 5.40 -20.13 13.78
N PRO A 273 6.20 -19.86 14.83
CA PRO A 273 6.18 -18.65 15.67
C PRO A 273 7.08 -17.49 15.18
N ALA A 274 7.52 -17.48 13.92
CA ALA A 274 8.37 -16.40 13.42
C ALA A 274 7.63 -15.04 13.35
N VAL A 275 8.23 -14.01 13.93
CA VAL A 275 7.81 -12.61 13.83
C VAL A 275 8.33 -12.03 12.51
N VAL A 276 7.45 -11.40 11.73
CA VAL A 276 7.80 -10.80 10.44
C VAL A 276 8.93 -9.77 10.58
N ASP A 277 9.90 -9.76 9.68
CA ASP A 277 10.82 -8.63 9.54
C ASP A 277 10.24 -7.59 8.58
N LEU A 278 9.85 -6.44 9.13
CA LEU A 278 9.26 -5.36 8.35
C LEU A 278 10.29 -4.53 7.57
N ASN A 279 11.59 -4.62 7.90
CA ASN A 279 12.62 -3.88 7.16
C ASN A 279 13.18 -4.71 6.00
N GLY A 280 13.14 -6.05 6.13
CA GLY A 280 13.68 -6.98 5.13
C GLY A 280 15.18 -6.84 4.97
N ASP A 281 15.89 -6.45 6.04
CA ASP A 281 17.33 -6.22 5.98
C ASP A 281 18.03 -7.58 6.08
N PHE A 282 18.10 -8.28 4.95
CA PHE A 282 18.82 -9.56 4.80
C PHE A 282 20.31 -9.47 5.17
N LEU A 283 20.82 -8.26 5.46
CA LEU A 283 22.17 -7.98 5.91
C LEU A 283 22.35 -8.15 7.43
N VAL A 284 21.28 -8.25 8.21
CA VAL A 284 21.37 -8.72 9.60
C VAL A 284 21.41 -10.25 9.56
N THR A 285 22.61 -10.79 9.56
CA THR A 285 22.81 -12.25 9.67
C THR A 285 22.25 -12.73 11.01
N GLY A 286 21.13 -13.44 10.96
CA GLY A 286 20.47 -14.08 12.10
C GLY A 286 19.17 -13.37 12.49
N ILE A 287 18.12 -14.16 12.72
CA ILE A 287 16.85 -13.69 13.27
C ILE A 287 17.17 -13.09 14.66
N PRO A 288 17.01 -11.78 14.88
CA PRO A 288 17.21 -11.22 16.21
C PRO A 288 16.20 -11.85 17.17
N PRO A 289 16.49 -11.95 18.48
CA PRO A 289 15.53 -12.47 19.44
C PRO A 289 14.16 -11.82 19.24
N GLU A 290 13.07 -12.59 19.33
CA GLU A 290 11.70 -12.16 19.00
C GLU A 290 11.34 -10.77 19.54
N LYS A 291 11.64 -10.52 20.82
CA LYS A 291 11.42 -9.23 21.49
C LYS A 291 12.15 -8.07 20.79
N THR A 292 13.38 -8.32 20.35
CA THR A 292 14.18 -7.35 19.60
C THR A 292 13.58 -7.09 18.21
N GLN A 293 13.05 -8.10 17.53
CA GLN A 293 12.38 -7.91 16.23
C GLN A 293 11.11 -7.07 16.37
N ILE A 294 10.30 -7.32 17.40
CA ILE A 294 9.10 -6.52 17.69
C ILE A 294 9.47 -5.04 17.86
N ASP A 295 10.50 -4.75 18.65
CA ASP A 295 10.97 -3.38 18.86
C ASP A 295 11.49 -2.74 17.55
N TYR A 296 12.20 -3.50 16.70
CA TYR A 296 12.62 -3.01 15.38
C TYR A 296 11.42 -2.70 14.47
N ASN A 297 10.42 -3.58 14.43
CA ASN A 297 9.21 -3.39 13.63
C ASN A 297 8.43 -2.14 14.07
N LEU A 298 8.24 -1.94 15.38
CA LEU A 298 7.56 -0.76 15.91
C LEU A 298 8.34 0.54 15.57
N ASN A 299 9.66 0.53 15.74
CA ASN A 299 10.51 1.66 15.37
C ASN A 299 10.48 1.94 13.87
N LEU A 300 10.45 0.90 13.03
CA LEU A 300 10.32 1.07 11.59
C LEU A 300 8.96 1.67 11.23
N MET A 301 7.85 1.17 11.77
CA MET A 301 6.53 1.74 11.52
C MET A 301 6.47 3.22 11.92
N TYR A 302 7.07 3.60 13.05
CA TYR A 302 7.21 5.01 13.43
C TYR A 302 8.00 5.80 12.37
N LYS A 303 9.14 5.28 11.91
CA LYS A 303 9.92 5.93 10.85
C LYS A 303 9.10 6.11 9.58
N GLN A 304 8.45 5.05 9.10
CA GLN A 304 7.75 5.07 7.81
C GLN A 304 6.47 5.90 7.82
N MET A 305 5.81 6.02 8.98
CA MET A 305 4.58 6.82 9.14
C MET A 305 4.86 8.28 9.51
N ILE A 306 5.97 8.57 10.19
CA ILE A 306 6.25 9.89 10.79
C ILE A 306 7.52 10.51 10.22
N THR A 307 8.70 9.97 10.54
CA THR A 307 9.97 10.68 10.28
C THR A 307 10.41 10.65 8.82
N ASN A 308 10.07 9.59 8.09
CA ASN A 308 10.36 9.43 6.67
C ASN A 308 9.20 9.90 5.79
N ALA A 309 8.08 10.32 6.38
CA ALA A 309 6.83 10.66 5.69
C ALA A 309 6.44 12.13 5.92
N THR A 310 7.42 13.02 6.04
CA THR A 310 7.21 14.44 6.36
C THR A 310 6.51 15.22 5.25
N THR A 311 6.43 14.67 4.03
CA THR A 311 5.66 15.24 2.92
C THR A 311 4.85 14.16 2.21
N PRO A 312 3.76 14.53 1.49
CA PRO A 312 2.99 13.57 0.70
C PRO A 312 3.83 12.78 -0.29
N ARG A 313 4.85 13.39 -0.92
CA ARG A 313 5.72 12.69 -1.88
C ARG A 313 6.58 11.62 -1.23
N LEU A 314 7.07 11.89 -0.02
CA LEU A 314 7.84 10.90 0.73
C LEU A 314 6.95 9.76 1.24
N PHE A 315 5.68 10.01 1.55
CA PHE A 315 4.75 8.96 2.00
C PHE A 315 4.14 8.14 0.86
N PHE A 316 3.57 8.81 -0.14
CA PHE A 316 2.82 8.19 -1.24
C PHE A 316 3.69 7.80 -2.43
N GLY A 317 4.83 8.48 -2.65
CA GLY A 317 5.70 8.29 -3.80
C GLY A 317 5.80 9.53 -4.70
N GLN A 318 6.63 9.43 -5.74
CA GLN A 318 6.84 10.50 -6.71
C GLN A 318 5.66 10.60 -7.70
N PRO A 319 5.38 11.79 -8.25
CA PRO A 319 4.42 11.93 -9.33
C PRO A 319 4.78 11.08 -10.53
N TYR A 320 3.75 10.57 -11.19
CA TYR A 320 3.85 9.77 -12.40
C TYR A 320 2.83 10.31 -13.40
N ARG A 321 3.31 10.71 -14.57
CA ARG A 321 2.56 11.47 -15.58
C ARG A 321 2.55 10.71 -16.90
N ALA A 322 1.58 11.05 -17.75
CA ALA A 322 1.49 10.43 -19.06
C ALA A 322 2.77 10.71 -19.88
N GLY A 323 3.33 9.64 -20.46
CA GLY A 323 4.60 9.65 -21.19
C GLY A 323 5.84 9.41 -20.32
N ASP A 324 5.74 9.43 -19.00
CA ASP A 324 6.86 9.06 -18.13
C ASP A 324 7.16 7.56 -18.31
N ASP A 325 8.38 7.22 -18.69
CA ASP A 325 8.87 5.85 -18.61
C ASP A 325 9.26 5.56 -17.17
N ASN A 326 8.63 4.59 -16.51
CA ASN A 326 8.94 4.26 -15.13
C ASN A 326 10.30 3.54 -15.11
N PRO A 327 11.37 4.12 -14.54
CA PRO A 327 12.63 3.42 -14.44
C PRO A 327 12.48 2.35 -13.36
N THR A 328 12.04 1.17 -13.80
CA THR A 328 11.84 -0.06 -13.03
C THR A 328 13.06 -0.52 -12.20
N ARG A 329 14.20 0.18 -12.29
CA ARG A 329 15.48 -0.21 -11.67
C ARG A 329 16.01 0.73 -10.58
N SER A 330 15.51 1.96 -10.45
CA SER A 330 16.17 2.94 -9.57
C SER A 330 15.57 3.05 -8.16
N GLY A 331 14.40 2.43 -7.90
CA GLY A 331 13.68 2.59 -6.61
C GLY A 331 13.29 4.04 -6.27
N SER A 332 13.54 5.00 -7.16
CA SER A 332 13.55 6.43 -6.86
C SER A 332 12.17 7.07 -6.75
N GLY A 333 11.11 6.29 -6.99
CA GLY A 333 9.73 6.74 -7.01
C GLY A 333 8.88 6.31 -5.83
N SER A 334 9.30 5.29 -5.06
CA SER A 334 8.48 4.70 -4.00
C SER A 334 8.27 5.62 -2.82
N GLY A 335 7.07 5.54 -2.25
CA GLY A 335 6.77 6.11 -0.94
C GLY A 335 7.41 5.30 0.19
N SER A 336 7.37 5.87 1.41
CA SER A 336 7.94 5.28 2.62
C SER A 336 7.40 3.86 2.84
N ILE A 337 6.07 3.69 2.84
CA ILE A 337 5.39 2.41 3.08
C ILE A 337 5.60 1.39 1.97
N GLU A 338 5.61 1.83 0.70
CA GLU A 338 5.88 0.95 -0.42
C GLU A 338 7.31 0.39 -0.34
N THR A 339 8.29 1.24 0.01
CA THR A 339 9.68 0.84 0.21
C THR A 339 9.81 -0.20 1.32
N ALA A 340 9.27 0.12 2.49
CA ALA A 340 9.10 -0.80 3.61
C ALA A 340 8.01 -0.25 4.54
N PRO A 341 7.09 -1.09 5.07
CA PRO A 341 7.21 -2.53 5.15
C PRO A 341 6.70 -3.32 3.94
N HIS A 342 6.02 -2.70 2.98
CA HIS A 342 5.32 -3.43 1.92
C HIS A 342 6.22 -4.43 1.18
N ASN A 343 7.33 -3.96 0.59
CA ASN A 343 8.22 -4.84 -0.17
C ASN A 343 8.89 -5.91 0.71
N ALA A 344 9.23 -5.55 1.95
CA ALA A 344 9.80 -6.50 2.91
C ALA A 344 8.80 -7.63 3.24
N VAL A 345 7.53 -7.29 3.48
CA VAL A 345 6.47 -8.28 3.72
C VAL A 345 6.24 -9.16 2.49
N HIS A 346 6.29 -8.61 1.28
CA HIS A 346 6.24 -9.40 0.04
C HIS A 346 7.38 -10.43 -0.01
N ALA A 347 8.61 -10.00 0.26
CA ALA A 347 9.77 -10.89 0.28
C ALA A 347 9.72 -11.90 1.43
N TRP A 348 9.11 -11.54 2.56
CA TRP A 348 8.93 -12.42 3.71
C TRP A 348 8.06 -13.64 3.39
N TRP A 349 7.05 -13.49 2.53
CA TRP A 349 6.17 -14.61 2.19
C TRP A 349 6.82 -15.69 1.34
N VAL A 350 7.82 -15.36 0.50
CA VAL A 350 8.28 -16.24 -0.56
C VAL A 350 9.66 -16.81 -0.24
N THR A 351 9.89 -18.08 -0.55
CA THR A 351 11.23 -18.68 -0.43
C THR A 351 12.21 -18.01 -1.40
N PRO A 352 13.48 -17.78 -1.03
CA PRO A 352 14.50 -17.24 -1.94
C PRO A 352 14.65 -18.01 -3.26
N ASP A 353 14.31 -19.31 -3.28
CA ASP A 353 14.50 -20.21 -4.42
C ASP A 353 13.25 -20.43 -5.30
N SER A 354 12.12 -19.77 -5.01
CA SER A 354 10.93 -19.89 -5.86
C SER A 354 10.96 -18.83 -6.96
N PRO A 355 10.82 -19.21 -8.24
CA PRO A 355 10.64 -18.23 -9.31
C PRO A 355 9.34 -17.47 -9.04
N SER A 356 9.47 -16.15 -8.94
CA SER A 356 8.35 -15.23 -8.71
C SER A 356 7.52 -15.00 -9.97
#